data_AF-A0A7K8FL39-F1
#
_entry.id   AF-A0A7K8FL39-F1
#
_cell.length_a   1.000
_cell.length_b   1.000
_cell.length_c   1.000
_cell.angle_alpha   90.00
_cell.angle_beta   90.00
_cell.angle_gamma   90.00
#
_symmetry.space_group_name_H-M   'P 1'
#
loop_
_entity.id
_entity.type
_entity.pdbx_description
1 polymer ?
#
loop_
_entity_poly.entity_id
_entity_poly.type
_entity_poly.pdbx_seq_one_letter_code
_entity_poly.pdbx_strand_id
1 'polypeptide(L)' 'AAVALRQGAREPFLRVVFTLLPCAPLRGATVRSFDTERELLQVRLRGEKRRF' A
#
# COMPACT_ATOMS: atom_id res chain seq x y z
N ALA A 1 0.41 2.51 -6.40
CA ALA A 1 -0.50 1.68 -5.57
C ALA A 1 -0.05 0.23 -5.57
N ALA A 2 -0.48 -0.56 -4.57
CA ALA A 2 -0.30 -2.00 -4.50
C ALA A 2 -1.64 -2.68 -4.20
N VAL A 3 -1.95 -3.73 -4.94
CA VAL A 3 -3.19 -4.50 -4.81
C VAL A 3 -2.82 -5.98 -4.74
N ALA A 4 -3.36 -6.70 -3.77
CA ALA A 4 -3.17 -8.16 -3.68
C ALA A 4 -4.53 -8.87 -3.73
N LEU A 5 -4.57 -9.91 -4.57
CA LEU A 5 -5.72 -10.77 -4.80
C LEU A 5 -5.32 -12.21 -4.47
N ARG A 6 -6.17 -12.93 -3.75
CA ARG A 6 -5.97 -14.37 -3.57
C ARG A 6 -6.37 -15.09 -4.86
N GLN A 7 -5.65 -16.13 -5.24
CA GLN A 7 -6.01 -16.92 -6.42
C GLN A 7 -7.45 -17.44 -6.30
N GLY A 8 -8.25 -17.26 -7.35
CA GLY A 8 -9.67 -17.63 -7.36
C GLY A 8 -10.63 -16.66 -6.67
N ALA A 9 -10.12 -15.64 -5.95
CA ALA A 9 -10.98 -14.61 -5.37
C ALA A 9 -11.46 -13.62 -6.45
N ARG A 10 -12.71 -13.15 -6.30
CA ARG A 10 -13.27 -12.09 -7.14
C ARG A 10 -12.84 -10.69 -6.73
N GLU A 11 -12.53 -10.50 -5.45
CA GLU A 11 -12.19 -9.20 -4.89
C GLU A 11 -10.84 -9.23 -4.16
N PRO A 12 -10.03 -8.17 -4.29
CA PRO A 12 -8.73 -8.08 -3.63
C PRO A 12 -8.89 -7.98 -2.11
N PHE A 13 -8.02 -8.67 -1.38
CA PHE A 13 -7.99 -8.64 0.08
C PHE A 13 -7.10 -7.51 0.62
N LEU A 14 -6.28 -6.89 -0.24
CA LEU A 14 -5.38 -5.80 0.14
C LEU A 14 -5.38 -4.71 -0.93
N ARG A 15 -5.61 -3.47 -0.51
CA ARG A 15 -5.48 -2.26 -1.33
C ARG A 15 -4.69 -1.22 -0.54
N VAL A 16 -3.51 -0.86 -1.03
CA VAL A 16 -2.64 0.13 -0.38
C VAL A 16 -2.21 1.20 -1.39
N VAL A 17 -2.41 2.46 -1.01
CA VAL A 17 -1.99 3.63 -1.77
C VAL A 17 -0.86 4.31 -1.00
N PHE A 18 0.24 4.56 -1.69
CA PHE A 18 1.38 5.31 -1.16
C PHE A 18 1.36 6.68 -1.84
N THR A 19 1.35 7.77 -1.08
CA THR A 19 1.32 9.14 -1.60
C THR A 19 2.51 9.94 -1.10
N LEU A 20 2.92 10.93 -1.89
CA LEU A 20 3.70 12.05 -1.37
C LEU A 20 2.76 13.09 -0.81
N LEU A 21 3.14 13.66 0.34
CA LEU A 21 2.36 14.62 1.11
C LEU A 21 1.03 14.04 1.64
N PRO A 22 0.35 14.75 2.57
CA PRO A 22 -0.92 14.31 3.13
C PRO A 22 -2.00 14.12 2.07
N CYS A 23 -2.77 13.04 2.20
CA CYS A 23 -3.90 12.71 1.34
C CYS A 23 -5.12 12.36 2.18
N ALA A 24 -6.32 12.67 1.67
CA ALA A 24 -7.57 12.30 2.32
C ALA A 24 -7.73 10.77 2.42
N PRO A 25 -8.38 10.25 3.47
CA PRO A 25 -8.66 8.81 3.59
C PRO A 25 -9.48 8.29 2.40
N LEU A 26 -9.09 7.13 1.87
CA LEU A 26 -9.81 6.44 0.80
C LEU A 26 -10.59 5.25 1.37
N ARG A 27 -11.88 5.16 1.04
CA ARG A 27 -12.73 4.06 1.51
C ARG A 27 -12.25 2.73 0.92
N GLY A 28 -11.99 1.75 1.78
CA GLY A 28 -11.58 0.40 1.38
C GLY A 28 -10.12 0.28 0.91
N ALA A 29 -9.29 1.29 1.17
CA ALA A 29 -7.86 1.24 0.92
C ALA A 29 -7.07 1.86 2.08
N THR A 30 -5.91 1.29 2.38
CA THR A 30 -4.97 1.91 3.32
C THR A 30 -4.18 2.97 2.59
N VAL A 31 -4.23 4.21 3.07
CA VAL A 31 -3.41 5.33 2.55
C VAL A 31 -2.20 5.51 3.45
N ARG A 32 -1.00 5.54 2.86
CA ARG A 32 0.26 5.86 3.54
C ARG A 32 0.91 7.05 2.84
N SER A 33 0.98 8.17 3.55
CA SER A 33 1.58 9.41 3.06
C SER A 33 3.00 9.56 3.58
N PHE A 34 3.90 10.07 2.75
CA PHE A 34 5.32 10.30 3.06
C PHE A 34 5.72 11.71 2.65
N ASP A 35 6.69 12.29 3.35
CA ASP A 35 7.14 13.65 3.07
C ASP A 35 8.14 13.68 1.91
N THR A 36 8.90 12.60 1.71
CA THR A 36 9.91 12.50 0.65
C THR A 36 9.76 11.25 -0.20
N GLU A 37 10.21 11.33 -1.45
CA GLU A 37 10.23 10.19 -2.38
C GLU A 37 11.09 9.03 -1.86
N ARG A 38 12.22 9.35 -1.21
CA ARG A 38 13.14 8.35 -0.65
C ARG A 38 12.43 7.45 0.38
N GLU A 39 11.65 8.03 1.28
CA GLU A 39 10.90 7.27 2.29
C GLU A 39 9.84 6.37 1.66
N LEU A 40 9.09 6.91 0.69
CA LEU A 40 8.07 6.18 -0.05
C LEU A 40 8.68 4.96 -0.75
N LEU A 41 9.80 5.14 -1.44
CA LEU A 41 10.48 4.08 -2.17
C LEU A 41 11.13 3.04 -1.21
N GLN A 42 11.67 3.47 -0.07
CA GLN A 42 12.27 2.56 0.91
C GLN A 42 11.24 1.62 1.55
N VAL A 43 10.01 2.10 1.77
CA VAL A 43 8.89 1.25 2.24
C VAL A 43 8.52 0.19 1.22
N ARG A 44 8.54 0.50 -0.07
CA ARG A 44 8.22 -0.48 -1.13
C ARG A 44 9.32 -1.53 -1.30
N LEU A 45 10.58 -1.15 -1.10
CA LEU A 45 11.73 -2.04 -1.27
C LEU A 45 11.98 -2.95 -0.06
N ARG A 46 11.59 -2.52 1.15
CA ARG A 46 11.52 -3.40 2.32
C ARG A 46 10.24 -4.20 2.24
N GLY A 47 10.27 -5.29 1.47
CA GLY A 47 9.31 -6.37 1.63
C GLY A 47 9.39 -6.91 3.04
N GLU A 48 8.61 -6.34 3.96
CA GLU A 48 8.27 -7.00 5.21
C GLU A 48 7.64 -8.33 4.81
N LYS A 49 8.43 -9.42 4.89
CA LYS A 49 7.92 -10.78 4.96
C LYS A 49 7.06 -10.88 6.21
N ARG A 50 5.84 -10.32 6.18
CA ARG A 50 4.82 -10.68 7.15
C ARG A 50 4.44 -12.10 6.80
N ARG A 51 5.04 -13.01 7.56
CA ARG A 51 4.74 -14.43 7.63
C ARG A 51 3.22 -14.49 7.90
N PHE A 52 2.46 -14.92 6.90
CA PHE A 52 1.12 -15.45 7.11
C PHE A 52 1.27 -16.90 7.60
#